data_AF-A0A392S7C3-F1
#
_entry.id   AF-A0A392S7C3-F1
#
_cell.length_a   1.000
_cell.length_b   1.000
_cell.length_c   1.000
_cell.angle_alpha   90.00
_cell.angle_beta   90.00
_cell.angle_gamma   90.00
#
_symmetry.space_group_name_H-M   'P 1'
#
loop_
_entity.id
_entity.type
_entity.pdbx_description
1 polymer ?
#
loop_
_entity_poly.entity_id
_entity_poly.type
_entity_poly.pdbx_seq_one_letter_code
_entity_poly.pdbx_strand_id
1 'polypeptide(L)'
;IDDVHAKRYCRIRRAADQPEGQPPAPPPAFPTTDPNFQNFFNYICDQNDAGFRAMTAVHDSIYRSQSQHPVMTSPEFLAYVDWPGVRPTFSGGGGAGAEGDAGDDAENAA
;
A
#
# COMPACT_ATOMS: atom_id res chain seq x y z
N ILE A 1 28.41 -13.52 -9.62
CA ILE A 1 28.65 -12.67 -10.80
C ILE A 1 29.73 -11.68 -10.39
N ASP A 2 30.89 -11.73 -11.04
CA ASP A 2 32.03 -10.82 -10.81
C ASP A 2 31.90 -9.59 -11.72
N ASP A 3 32.44 -8.45 -11.30
CA ASP A 3 32.46 -7.18 -12.06
C ASP A 3 33.12 -7.34 -13.43
N VAL A 4 34.05 -8.29 -13.56
CA VAL A 4 34.65 -8.67 -14.84
C VAL A 4 33.63 -9.34 -15.77
N HIS A 5 32.74 -10.15 -15.22
CA HIS A 5 31.65 -10.79 -15.96
C HIS A 5 30.60 -9.76 -16.39
N ALA A 6 30.26 -8.82 -15.51
CA ALA A 6 29.34 -7.72 -15.82
C ALA A 6 29.87 -6.80 -16.94
N LYS A 7 31.15 -6.41 -16.90
CA LYS A 7 31.77 -5.57 -17.95
C LYS A 7 31.79 -6.22 -19.33
N ARG A 8 31.85 -7.56 -19.40
CA ARG A 8 31.94 -8.29 -20.67
C ARG A 8 30.60 -8.45 -21.37
N TYR A 9 29.52 -8.62 -20.60
CA TYR A 9 28.19 -8.93 -21.13
C TYR A 9 27.22 -7.75 -21.05
N CYS A 10 27.41 -6.82 -20.12
CA CYS A 10 26.68 -5.56 -20.13
C CYS A 10 27.47 -4.56 -20.99
N ARG A 11 26.87 -4.09 -22.10
CA ARG A 11 27.30 -2.83 -22.73
C ARG A 11 26.98 -1.70 -21.75
N ILE A 12 27.81 -1.54 -20.72
CA ILE A 12 27.81 -0.34 -19.91
C ILE A 12 28.14 0.77 -20.90
N ARG A 13 27.16 1.63 -21.20
CA ARG A 13 27.46 2.92 -21.81
C ARG A 13 28.38 3.59 -20.80
N ARG A 14 29.70 3.51 -21.01
CA ARG A 14 30.59 4.51 -20.46
C ARG A 14 29.98 5.82 -20.95
N ALA A 15 29.54 6.65 -20.01
CA ALA A 15 29.34 8.06 -20.31
C ALA A 15 30.65 8.48 -20.97
N ALA A 16 30.61 8.62 -22.30
CA ALA A 16 31.72 9.17 -23.04
C ALA A 16 32.05 10.48 -22.33
N ASP A 17 33.33 10.70 -22.06
CA ASP A 17 33.88 11.88 -21.41
C ASP A 17 32.96 13.08 -21.62
N GLN A 18 32.19 13.39 -20.58
CA GLN A 18 31.29 14.53 -20.62
C GLN A 18 32.20 15.73 -20.77
N PRO A 19 32.09 16.53 -21.85
CA PRO A 19 32.91 17.72 -21.99
C PRO A 19 32.69 18.57 -20.74
N GLU A 20 33.77 18.84 -20.00
CA GLU A 20 33.76 19.79 -18.88
C GLU A 20 33.22 21.12 -19.42
N GLY A 21 31.96 21.43 -19.10
CA GLY A 21 31.31 22.65 -19.58
C GLY A 21 29.85 22.50 -20.01
N GLN A 22 29.27 21.30 -20.05
CA GLN A 22 27.83 21.20 -20.31
C GLN A 22 27.03 21.52 -19.03
N PRO A 23 26.18 22.56 -19.02
CA PRO A 23 25.27 22.83 -17.90
C PRO A 23 24.45 21.58 -17.61
N PRO A 24 24.13 21.27 -16.34
CA PRO A 24 23.26 20.15 -16.02
C PRO A 24 21.99 20.29 -16.85
N ALA A 25 21.67 19.25 -17.61
CA ALA A 25 20.42 19.21 -18.35
C ALA A 25 19.28 19.43 -17.35
N PRO A 26 18.26 20.24 -17.70
CA PRO A 26 17.10 20.38 -16.83
C PRO A 26 16.57 18.97 -16.54
N PRO A 27 16.17 18.70 -15.28
CA PRO A 27 15.61 17.41 -14.93
C PRO A 27 14.50 17.08 -15.92
N PRO A 28 14.34 15.80 -16.33
CA PRO A 28 13.27 15.43 -17.23
C PRO A 28 11.97 16.01 -16.68
N ALA A 29 11.23 16.72 -17.51
CA ALA A 29 9.89 17.18 -17.16
C ALA A 29 9.00 15.94 -17.08
N PHE A 30 9.06 15.23 -15.96
CA PHE A 30 8.09 14.20 -15.66
C PHE A 30 6.75 14.92 -15.50
N PRO A 31 5.69 14.47 -16.19
CA PRO A 31 4.36 14.99 -15.89
C PRO A 31 4.13 14.78 -14.39
N THR A 32 3.70 15.84 -13.71
CA THR A 32 3.27 15.74 -12.32
C THR A 32 2.18 14.68 -12.26
N THR A 33 2.45 13.59 -11.54
CA THR A 33 1.48 12.51 -11.33
C THR A 33 0.20 13.12 -10.77
N ASP A 34 -0.94 12.78 -11.38
CA ASP A 34 -2.25 13.19 -10.88
C ASP A 34 -2.37 12.83 -9.39
N PRO A 35 -2.61 13.80 -8.49
CA PRO A 35 -2.76 13.54 -7.07
C PRO A 35 -3.83 12.48 -6.75
N ASN A 36 -4.88 12.37 -7.57
CA ASN A 36 -5.90 11.33 -7.36
C ASN A 36 -5.35 9.93 -7.62
N PHE A 37 -4.57 9.77 -8.69
CA PHE A 37 -3.87 8.51 -8.98
C PHE A 37 -2.88 8.16 -7.87
N GLN A 38 -2.10 9.12 -7.39
CA GLN A 38 -1.14 8.89 -6.31
C GLN A 38 -1.85 8.47 -5.01
N ASN A 39 -2.94 9.14 -4.65
CA ASN A 39 -3.72 8.81 -3.46
C ASN A 39 -4.37 7.42 -3.57
N PHE A 40 -4.88 7.06 -4.74
CA PHE A 40 -5.43 5.73 -4.99
C PHE A 40 -4.35 4.65 -4.86
N PHE A 41 -3.20 4.85 -5.50
CA PHE A 41 -2.12 3.88 -5.48
C PHE A 41 -1.63 3.63 -4.05
N ASN A 42 -1.38 4.71 -3.29
CA ASN A 42 -0.96 4.61 -1.90
C ASN A 42 -2.01 3.86 -1.06
N TYR A 43 -3.29 4.21 -1.21
CA TYR A 43 -4.38 3.53 -0.50
C TYR A 43 -4.41 2.02 -0.77
N ILE A 44 -4.25 1.60 -2.03
CA ILE A 44 -4.25 0.17 -2.38
C ILE A 44 -3.01 -0.54 -1.83
N CYS A 45 -1.83 0.07 -1.95
CA CYS A 45 -0.58 -0.49 -1.44
C CYS A 45 -0.67 -0.75 0.05
N ASP A 46 -1.05 0.28 0.78
CA ASP A 46 -1.12 0.20 2.21
C ASP A 46 -2.27 -0.78 2.60
N GLN A 47 -3.43 -0.81 1.90
CA GLN A 47 -4.54 -1.75 2.19
C GLN A 47 -4.07 -3.20 2.09
N ASN A 48 -3.27 -3.51 1.07
CA ASN A 48 -2.66 -4.82 0.92
C ASN A 48 -1.68 -5.12 2.06
N ASP A 49 -0.92 -4.12 2.53
CA ASP A 49 0.01 -4.28 3.65
C ASP A 49 -0.73 -4.63 4.94
N ALA A 50 -1.81 -3.94 5.29
CA ALA A 50 -2.61 -4.30 6.45
C ALA A 50 -3.29 -5.66 6.31
N GLY A 51 -3.79 -6.01 5.13
CA GLY A 51 -4.31 -7.34 4.85
C GLY A 51 -3.26 -8.44 5.05
N PHE A 52 -2.03 -8.19 4.61
CA PHE A 52 -0.90 -9.09 4.82
C PHE A 52 -0.56 -9.22 6.31
N ARG A 53 -0.42 -8.11 7.03
CA ARG A 53 -0.21 -8.10 8.50
C ARG A 53 -1.29 -8.92 9.22
N ALA A 54 -2.56 -8.72 8.88
CA ALA A 54 -3.67 -9.46 9.48
C ALA A 54 -3.55 -10.97 9.27
N MET A 55 -3.31 -11.40 8.03
CA MET A 55 -3.17 -12.82 7.69
C MET A 55 -1.97 -13.46 8.40
N THR A 56 -0.83 -12.77 8.43
CA THR A 56 0.37 -13.24 9.14
C THR A 56 0.12 -13.37 10.64
N ALA A 57 -0.49 -12.36 11.27
CA ALA A 57 -0.77 -12.41 12.70
C ALA A 57 -1.78 -13.50 13.08
N VAL A 58 -2.78 -13.78 12.22
CA VAL A 58 -3.69 -14.93 12.42
C VAL A 58 -2.94 -16.25 12.30
N HIS A 59 -2.08 -16.39 11.29
CA HIS A 59 -1.29 -17.61 11.11
C HIS A 59 -0.36 -17.87 12.31
N ASP A 60 0.36 -16.85 12.76
CA ASP A 60 1.25 -16.92 13.93
C ASP A 60 0.46 -17.24 15.22
N SER A 61 -0.73 -16.67 15.37
CA SER A 61 -1.64 -16.94 16.49
C SER A 61 -2.03 -18.41 16.55
N ILE A 62 -2.42 -19.00 15.41
CA ILE A 62 -2.77 -20.42 15.31
C ILE A 62 -1.56 -21.29 15.70
N TYR A 63 -0.38 -21.00 15.17
CA TYR A 63 0.83 -21.76 15.47
C TYR A 63 1.20 -21.70 16.96
N ARG A 64 1.15 -20.48 17.55
CA ARG A 64 1.42 -20.26 18.98
C ARG A 64 0.40 -20.93 19.88
N SER A 65 -0.88 -20.90 19.50
CA SER A 65 -1.94 -21.59 20.23
C SER A 65 -1.71 -23.10 20.28
N GLN A 66 -1.26 -23.71 19.17
CA GLN A 66 -0.97 -25.15 19.13
C GLN A 66 0.24 -25.53 19.99
N SER A 67 1.20 -24.62 20.14
CA SER A 67 2.43 -24.80 20.92
C SER A 67 2.31 -24.30 22.37
N GLN A 68 1.10 -23.94 22.82
CA GLN A 68 0.82 -23.40 24.16
C GLN A 68 1.62 -22.14 24.50
N HIS A 69 2.01 -21.37 23.49
CA HIS A 69 2.65 -20.08 23.66
C HIS A 69 1.63 -18.95 23.78
N PRO A 70 1.97 -17.84 24.45
CA PRO A 70 1.14 -16.65 24.47
C PRO A 70 0.83 -16.16 23.06
N VAL A 71 -0.45 -15.85 22.85
CA VAL A 71 -1.01 -15.33 21.61
C VAL A 71 -1.32 -13.85 21.79
N MET A 72 -1.22 -13.08 20.71
CA MET A 72 -1.64 -11.68 20.66
C MET A 72 -3.11 -11.55 21.10
N THR A 73 -3.40 -10.60 21.98
CA THR A 73 -4.76 -10.32 22.42
C THR A 73 -5.57 -9.67 21.31
N SER A 74 -6.90 -9.75 21.39
CA SER A 74 -7.78 -9.12 20.39
C SER A 74 -7.53 -7.60 20.23
N PRO A 75 -7.34 -6.80 21.30
CA PRO A 75 -7.01 -5.38 21.15
C PRO A 75 -5.66 -5.13 20.49
N GLU A 76 -4.62 -5.92 20.81
CA GLU A 76 -3.30 -5.82 20.17
C GLU A 76 -3.39 -6.17 18.68
N PHE A 77 -4.19 -7.18 18.32
CA PHE A 77 -4.41 -7.55 16.94
C PHE A 77 -5.08 -6.42 16.16
N LEU A 78 -6.17 -5.85 16.71
CA LEU A 78 -6.88 -4.74 16.08
C LEU A 78 -5.96 -3.53 15.85
N ALA A 79 -5.12 -3.20 16.83
CA ALA A 79 -4.13 -2.13 16.68
C ALA A 79 -3.04 -2.45 15.64
N TYR A 80 -2.63 -3.72 15.53
CA TYR A 80 -1.62 -4.17 14.56
C TYR A 80 -2.13 -4.18 13.11
N VAL A 81 -3.40 -4.56 12.92
CA VAL A 81 -4.05 -4.57 11.60
C VAL A 81 -4.65 -3.21 11.22
N ASP A 82 -4.57 -2.23 12.12
CA ASP A 82 -5.19 -0.93 11.89
C ASP A 82 -4.67 -0.29 10.60
N TRP A 83 -5.62 0.26 9.86
CA TRP A 83 -5.47 0.75 8.50
C TRP A 83 -5.58 2.28 8.55
N PRO A 84 -4.47 3.03 8.49
CA PRO A 84 -4.47 4.47 8.80
C PRO A 84 -5.15 5.34 7.73
N GLY A 85 -5.55 4.76 6.59
CA GLY A 85 -6.08 5.50 5.45
C GLY A 85 -7.61 5.56 5.41
N VAL A 86 -8.19 6.76 5.44
CA VAL A 86 -9.58 6.96 4.98
C VAL A 86 -9.64 6.59 3.50
N ARG A 87 -10.62 5.77 3.13
CA ARG A 87 -10.85 5.40 1.72
C ARG A 87 -11.00 6.65 0.86
N PRO A 88 -10.13 6.87 -0.16
CA PRO A 88 -10.24 8.02 -1.04
C PRO A 88 -11.62 8.05 -1.72
N THR A 89 -12.21 9.24 -1.84
CA THR A 89 -13.42 9.43 -2.63
C THR A 89 -13.04 9.42 -4.11
N PHE A 90 -13.55 8.46 -4.87
CA PHE A 90 -13.29 8.35 -6.31
C PHE A 90 -14.31 9.17 -7.10
N SER A 91 -13.86 10.24 -7.77
CA SER A 91 -14.67 10.95 -8.75
C SER A 91 -14.94 10.04 -9.95
N GLY A 92 -16.12 9.40 -9.98
CA GLY A 92 -16.56 8.53 -11.09
C GLY A 92 -16.91 7.09 -10.71
N GLY A 93 -16.71 6.68 -9.45
CA GLY A 93 -17.19 5.39 -8.94
C GLY A 93 -18.44 5.59 -8.10
N GLY A 94 -19.62 5.22 -8.60
CA GLY A 94 -20.87 5.27 -7.84
C GLY A 94 -20.74 4.46 -6.55
N GLY A 95 -20.63 5.17 -5.41
CA GLY A 95 -20.54 4.57 -4.10
C GLY A 95 -21.88 3.97 -3.69
N ALA A 96 -21.94 2.64 -3.59
CA ALA A 96 -22.86 2.00 -2.68
C ALA A 96 -22.33 2.22 -1.26
N GLY A 97 -23.13 2.87 -0.41
CA GLY A 97 -22.78 3.14 0.99
C GLY A 97 -22.81 4.61 1.40
N ALA A 98 -23.74 5.40 0.85
CA ALA A 98 -24.35 6.43 1.66
C ALA A 98 -25.46 5.72 2.46
N GLU A 99 -25.14 5.22 3.65
CA GLU A 99 -26.17 4.86 4.64
C GLU A 99 -26.77 6.17 5.15
N GLY A 100 -27.69 6.69 4.35
CA GLY A 100 -28.65 7.69 4.77
C GLY A 100 -29.69 6.98 5.61
N ASP A 101 -29.65 7.25 6.91
CA ASP A 101 -30.77 7.22 7.84
C ASP A 101 -32.11 7.42 7.14
N ALA A 102 -32.97 6.40 7.21
CA ALA A 102 -34.36 6.49 6.80
C ALA A 102 -35.21 5.53 7.64
N GLY A 103 -35.89 6.11 8.63
CA GLY A 103 -37.23 5.66 9.02
C GLY A 103 -37.29 4.79 10.26
N ASP A 104 -37.42 5.46 11.40
CA ASP A 104 -38.33 5.07 12.47
C ASP A 104 -39.65 4.54 11.90
N ASP A 105 -40.04 3.33 12.27
CA ASP A 105 -41.44 3.01 12.56
C ASP A 105 -41.49 1.78 13.47
N ALA A 106 -41.77 2.07 14.74
CA ALA A 106 -42.23 1.12 15.73
C ALA A 106 -43.51 0.41 15.26
N GLU A 107 -43.49 -0.92 15.25
CA GLU A 107 -44.69 -1.74 15.23
C GLU A 107 -44.57 -2.85 16.28
N ASN A 108 -45.22 -2.58 17.41
CA ASN A 108 -45.60 -3.53 18.44
C ASN A 108 -46.83 -4.33 17.98
N ALA A 109 -46.90 -5.59 18.43
CA ALA A 109 -48.06 -6.48 18.54
C ALA A 109 -48.44 -7.38 17.35
N ALA A 110 -48.26 -8.69 17.52
CA ALA A 110 -49.35 -9.65 17.81
C ALA A 110 -48.80 -10.99 18.31
#